data_AF-A0A2R6RNF3-F1
#
_entry.id   AF-A0A2R6RNF3-F1
#
_cell.length_a   1.000
_cell.length_b   1.000
_cell.length_c   1.000
_cell.angle_alpha   90.00
_cell.angle_beta   90.00
_cell.angle_gamma   90.00
#
_symmetry.space_group_name_H-M   'P 1'
#
loop_
_entity.id
_entity.type
_entity.pdbx_description
1 polymer ?
#
loop_
_entity_poly.entity_id
_entity_poly.type
_entity_poly.pdbx_seq_one_letter_code
_entity_poly.pdbx_strand_id
1 'polypeptide(L)'
;MAISSDQATSLCSHCDRAIPSANIDLHYAHCSRNLEKCKVCGDMVPRKFAEEHFLSTHAPVSCSLCSETMQRESLAVHKGENCPQRIATCEFCEFPLPAIDLYEHQEVCGNRTELCYLCNRYIRLRERNYHESRCSGVPYTAE
;
A
#
# COMPACT_ATOMS: atom_id res chain seq x y z
N MET A 1 33.22 -11.61 -46.57
CA MET A 1 33.94 -12.00 -45.34
C MET A 1 33.66 -10.93 -44.30
N ALA A 2 33.08 -11.31 -43.16
CA ALA A 2 32.68 -10.40 -42.10
C ALA A 2 33.92 -9.89 -41.37
N ILE A 3 34.17 -8.58 -41.45
CA ILE A 3 35.17 -7.90 -40.65
C ILE A 3 34.48 -7.53 -39.34
N SER A 4 34.40 -8.47 -38.40
CA SER A 4 34.06 -8.14 -37.03
C SER A 4 35.27 -7.44 -36.43
N SER A 5 35.36 -6.12 -36.58
CA SER A 5 36.28 -5.31 -35.78
C SER A 5 35.87 -5.46 -34.32
N ASP A 6 36.63 -6.25 -33.57
CA ASP A 6 36.65 -6.23 -32.12
C ASP A 6 37.14 -4.84 -31.69
N GLN A 7 36.22 -3.89 -31.58
CA GLN A 7 36.56 -2.57 -31.06
C GLN A 7 36.80 -2.75 -29.56
N ALA A 8 38.04 -2.60 -29.12
CA ALA A 8 38.37 -2.56 -27.70
C ALA A 8 37.42 -1.57 -27.01
N THR A 9 36.72 -2.01 -25.97
CA THR A 9 35.82 -1.19 -25.16
C THR A 9 36.41 -0.94 -23.79
N SER A 10 36.25 0.27 -23.26
CA SER A 10 36.61 0.67 -21.90
C SER A 10 35.35 1.07 -21.12
N LEU A 11 35.34 0.82 -19.82
CA LEU A 11 34.26 1.26 -18.94
C LEU A 11 34.37 2.75 -18.64
N CYS A 12 33.26 3.47 -18.74
CA CYS A 12 33.18 4.86 -18.32
C CYS A 12 33.07 4.96 -16.79
N SER A 13 34.00 5.64 -16.13
CA SER A 13 34.04 5.80 -14.67
C SER A 13 32.84 6.57 -14.07
N HIS A 14 31.98 7.17 -14.91
CA HIS A 14 30.82 7.95 -14.46
C HIS A 14 29.49 7.21 -14.62
N CYS A 15 29.32 6.42 -15.69
CA CYS A 15 28.07 5.69 -15.96
C CYS A 15 28.22 4.17 -15.99
N ASP A 16 29.44 3.67 -15.75
CA ASP A 16 29.79 2.25 -15.71
C ASP A 16 29.47 1.47 -17.00
N ARG A 17 29.22 2.16 -18.13
CA ARG A 17 28.93 1.54 -19.43
C ARG A 17 30.22 1.27 -20.21
N ALA A 18 30.23 0.15 -20.95
CA ALA A 18 31.28 -0.18 -21.90
C ALA A 18 31.13 0.68 -23.16
N ILE A 19 32.15 1.47 -23.46
CA ILE A 19 32.20 2.40 -24.59
C ILE A 19 33.45 2.07 -25.41
N PRO A 20 33.43 2.14 -26.75
CA PRO A 20 34.63 1.96 -27.56
C PRO A 20 35.77 2.85 -27.05
N SER A 21 36.94 2.25 -26.79
CA SER A 21 38.09 2.93 -26.18
C SER A 21 38.53 4.15 -26.99
N ALA A 22 38.36 4.14 -28.31
CA ALA A 22 38.64 5.28 -29.18
C ALA A 22 37.80 6.53 -28.85
N ASN A 23 36.60 6.36 -28.28
CA ASN A 23 35.63 7.43 -28.05
C ASN A 23 35.35 7.69 -26.55
N ILE A 24 36.10 7.05 -25.63
CA ILE A 24 35.82 7.10 -24.19
C ILE A 24 35.93 8.50 -23.60
N ASP A 25 36.90 9.32 -24.06
CA ASP A 25 37.11 10.67 -23.55
C ASP A 25 35.97 11.62 -23.93
N LEU A 26 35.56 11.60 -25.21
CA LEU A 26 34.41 12.34 -25.71
C LEU A 26 33.13 11.91 -25.00
N HIS A 27 32.93 10.60 -24.82
CA HIS A 27 31.81 10.08 -24.06
C HIS A 27 31.84 10.58 -22.61
N TYR A 28 32.98 10.51 -21.92
CA TYR A 28 33.12 10.93 -20.53
C TYR A 28 32.78 12.42 -20.35
N ALA A 29 33.27 13.28 -21.24
CA ALA A 29 32.96 14.71 -21.23
C ALA A 29 31.45 14.97 -21.40
N HIS A 30 30.77 14.24 -22.28
CA HIS A 30 29.33 14.37 -22.45
C HIS A 30 28.55 13.77 -21.27
N CYS A 31 28.94 12.57 -20.84
CA CYS A 31 28.29 11.80 -19.78
C CYS A 31 28.32 12.53 -18.44
N SER A 32 29.51 12.98 -18.00
CA SER A 32 29.69 13.68 -16.73
C SER A 32 28.91 15.00 -16.65
N ARG A 33 28.73 15.69 -17.79
CA ARG A 33 28.03 16.97 -17.87
C ARG A 33 26.51 16.82 -17.96
N ASN A 34 26.01 15.80 -18.66
CA ASN A 34 24.59 15.71 -19.01
C ASN A 34 23.82 14.64 -18.26
N LEU A 35 24.51 13.63 -17.72
CA LEU A 35 23.89 12.57 -16.95
C LEU A 35 24.27 12.70 -15.47
N GLU A 36 23.46 12.13 -14.61
CA GLU A 36 23.74 11.91 -13.19
C GLU A 36 23.14 10.58 -12.74
N LYS A 37 23.71 10.01 -11.68
CA LYS A 37 23.22 8.77 -11.09
C LYS A 37 22.12 9.10 -10.08
N CYS A 38 20.93 8.54 -10.26
CA CYS A 38 19.83 8.71 -9.31
C CYS A 38 20.24 8.14 -7.94
N LYS A 39 20.03 8.91 -6.88
CA LYS A 39 20.41 8.51 -5.51
C LYS A 39 19.50 7.43 -4.92
N VAL A 40 18.34 7.19 -5.52
CA VAL A 40 17.33 6.25 -5.02
C VAL A 40 17.45 4.89 -5.72
N CYS A 41 17.41 4.85 -7.06
CA CYS A 41 17.51 3.59 -7.81
C CYS A 41 18.91 3.31 -8.39
N GLY A 42 19.80 4.30 -8.45
CA GLY A 42 21.13 4.13 -9.06
C GLY A 42 21.16 4.25 -10.59
N ASP A 43 20.04 4.56 -11.24
CA ASP A 43 19.97 4.70 -12.70
C ASP A 43 20.65 5.97 -13.21
N MET A 44 21.23 5.89 -14.40
CA MET A 44 21.80 7.06 -15.09
C MET A 44 20.69 7.84 -15.80
N VAL A 45 20.32 8.98 -15.23
CA VAL A 45 19.28 9.89 -15.73
C VAL A 45 19.89 11.19 -16.27
N PRO A 46 19.32 11.79 -17.34
CA PRO A 46 19.74 13.10 -17.78
C PRO A 46 19.44 14.14 -16.69
N ARG A 47 20.41 15.00 -16.37
CA ARG A 47 20.28 16.01 -15.31
C ARG A 47 19.05 16.90 -15.49
N LYS A 48 18.72 17.24 -16.74
CA LYS A 48 17.54 18.03 -17.10
C LYS A 48 16.20 17.36 -16.71
N PHE A 49 16.18 16.03 -16.61
CA PHE A 49 15.00 15.24 -16.28
C PHE A 49 15.14 14.54 -14.91
N ALA A 50 16.18 14.86 -14.12
CA ALA A 50 16.39 14.23 -12.82
C ALA A 50 15.24 14.51 -11.84
N GLU A 51 14.71 15.74 -11.86
CA GLU A 51 13.56 16.12 -11.06
C GLU A 51 12.28 15.40 -11.51
N GLU A 52 12.01 15.35 -12.81
CA GLU A 52 10.85 14.63 -13.37
C GLU A 52 10.91 13.12 -13.07
N HIS A 53 12.10 12.51 -13.19
CA HIS A 53 12.34 11.13 -12.81
C HIS A 53 12.03 10.91 -11.33
N PHE A 54 12.51 11.79 -10.44
CA PHE A 54 12.19 11.70 -9.02
C PHE A 54 10.67 11.82 -8.79
N LEU A 55 10.01 12.83 -9.35
CA LEU A 55 8.58 13.06 -9.17
C LEU A 55 7.70 11.92 -9.68
N SER A 56 8.06 11.31 -10.81
CA SER A 56 7.30 10.21 -11.42
C SER A 56 7.57 8.86 -10.75
N THR A 57 8.80 8.61 -10.31
CA THR A 57 9.26 7.27 -9.91
C THR A 57 9.40 7.11 -8.40
N HIS A 58 9.91 8.14 -7.70
CA HIS A 58 10.33 8.04 -6.31
C HIS A 58 9.58 8.95 -5.35
N ALA A 59 8.93 10.00 -5.86
CA ALA A 59 8.25 10.94 -5.00
C ALA A 59 7.12 10.23 -4.25
N PRO A 60 6.96 10.55 -2.95
CA PRO A 60 5.84 10.09 -2.16
C PRO A 60 4.50 10.41 -2.82
N VAL A 61 3.53 9.54 -2.59
CA VAL A 61 2.17 9.65 -3.10
C VAL A 61 1.21 9.85 -1.93
N SER A 62 0.15 10.61 -2.17
CA SER A 62 -0.91 10.80 -1.20
C SER A 62 -1.97 9.71 -1.31
N CYS A 63 -2.49 9.28 -0.17
CA CYS A 63 -3.65 8.40 -0.11
C CYS A 63 -4.91 9.18 -0.51
N SER A 64 -5.69 8.63 -1.45
CA SER A 64 -6.94 9.24 -1.91
C SER A 64 -8.06 9.26 -0.86
N LEU A 65 -7.95 8.48 0.22
CA LEU A 65 -8.97 8.36 1.25
C LEU A 65 -8.71 9.27 2.46
N CYS A 66 -7.45 9.35 2.93
CA CYS A 66 -7.08 10.13 4.11
C CYS A 66 -6.13 11.31 3.82
N SER A 67 -5.69 11.49 2.57
CA SER A 67 -4.75 12.53 2.14
C SER A 67 -3.35 12.47 2.78
N GLU A 68 -3.02 11.40 3.50
CA GLU A 68 -1.70 11.19 4.08
C GLU A 68 -0.67 10.83 2.99
N THR A 69 0.54 11.36 3.10
CA THR A 69 1.62 11.16 2.13
C THR A 69 2.55 10.04 2.56
N MET A 70 2.85 9.09 1.66
CA MET A 70 3.65 7.90 1.94
C MET A 70 4.43 7.42 0.70
N GLN A 71 5.33 6.45 0.89
CA GLN A 71 6.02 5.79 -0.23
C GLN A 71 5.04 5.02 -1.11
N ARG A 72 5.33 4.93 -2.42
CA ARG A 72 4.45 4.30 -3.41
C ARG A 72 4.21 2.83 -3.11
N GLU A 73 5.27 2.13 -2.70
CA GLU A 73 5.27 0.73 -2.32
C GLU A 73 4.37 0.47 -1.11
N SER A 74 4.30 1.43 -0.18
CA SER A 74 3.46 1.35 1.02
C SER A 74 2.00 1.69 0.76
N LEU A 75 1.65 2.31 -0.38
CA LEU A 75 0.29 2.79 -0.63
C LEU A 75 -0.74 1.65 -0.67
N ALA A 76 -0.37 0.49 -1.22
CA ALA A 76 -1.26 -0.67 -1.29
C ALA A 76 -1.60 -1.20 0.11
N VAL A 77 -0.57 -1.41 0.93
CA VAL A 77 -0.70 -1.87 2.33
C VAL A 77 -1.43 -0.83 3.17
N HIS A 78 -1.17 0.45 2.95
CA HIS A 78 -1.92 1.51 3.62
C HIS A 78 -3.41 1.43 3.28
N LYS A 79 -3.79 1.43 2.00
CA LYS A 79 -5.20 1.39 1.60
C LYS A 79 -5.94 0.15 2.11
N GLY A 80 -5.26 -1.01 2.15
CA GLY A 80 -5.87 -2.27 2.59
C GLY A 80 -6.01 -2.39 4.10
N GLU A 81 -5.00 -1.96 4.86
CA GLU A 81 -4.89 -2.34 6.28
C GLU A 81 -4.79 -1.15 7.22
N ASN A 82 -4.01 -0.12 6.86
CA ASN A 82 -3.65 0.94 7.80
C ASN A 82 -4.48 2.20 7.66
N CYS A 83 -5.15 2.39 6.53
CA CYS A 83 -5.88 3.61 6.25
C CYS A 83 -7.05 3.74 7.24
N PRO A 84 -7.14 4.85 8.01
CA PRO A 84 -8.24 5.07 8.94
C PRO A 84 -9.58 5.27 8.21
N GLN A 85 -9.52 5.72 6.96
CA GLN A 85 -10.68 5.96 6.10
C GLN A 85 -11.02 4.75 5.21
N ARG A 86 -10.36 3.58 5.39
CA ARG A 86 -10.76 2.35 4.69
C ARG A 86 -12.15 1.92 5.15
N ILE A 87 -12.94 1.34 4.25
CA ILE A 87 -14.23 0.78 4.60
C ILE A 87 -14.02 -0.58 5.26
N ALA A 88 -14.56 -0.73 6.46
CA ALA A 88 -14.62 -1.98 7.20
C ALA A 88 -16.08 -2.26 7.60
N THR A 89 -16.42 -3.52 7.84
CA THR A 89 -17.78 -3.94 8.19
C THR A 89 -17.88 -4.23 9.68
N CYS A 90 -18.94 -3.73 10.32
CA CYS A 90 -19.25 -4.10 11.69
C CYS A 90 -19.55 -5.61 11.80
N GLU A 91 -18.87 -6.31 12.71
CA GLU A 91 -19.08 -7.76 12.93
C GLU A 91 -20.48 -8.12 13.48
N PHE A 92 -21.23 -7.13 14.02
CA PHE A 92 -22.53 -7.37 14.66
C PHE A 92 -23.72 -7.11 13.74
N CYS A 93 -23.64 -6.08 12.89
CA CYS A 93 -24.73 -5.62 12.03
C CYS A 93 -24.37 -5.55 10.55
N GLU A 94 -23.15 -5.94 10.19
CA GLU A 94 -22.62 -5.99 8.80
C GLU A 94 -22.61 -4.63 8.09
N PHE A 95 -22.87 -3.53 8.82
CA PHE A 95 -22.87 -2.19 8.26
C PHE A 95 -21.46 -1.77 7.82
N PRO A 96 -21.27 -1.27 6.59
CA PRO A 96 -19.98 -0.76 6.13
C PRO A 96 -19.75 0.69 6.59
N LEU A 97 -18.61 0.94 7.21
CA LEU A 97 -18.22 2.26 7.72
C LEU A 97 -16.70 2.48 7.69
N PRO A 98 -16.21 3.73 7.76
CA PRO A 98 -14.79 3.99 7.90
C PRO A 98 -14.19 3.31 9.14
N ALA A 99 -12.99 2.78 9.02
CA ALA A 99 -12.33 2.05 10.10
C ALA A 99 -12.10 2.91 11.36
N ILE A 100 -11.96 4.22 11.21
CA ILE A 100 -11.86 5.17 12.33
C ILE A 100 -13.12 5.18 13.20
N ASP A 101 -14.30 4.99 12.60
CA ASP A 101 -15.59 5.02 13.29
C ASP A 101 -16.02 3.61 13.77
N LEU A 102 -15.35 2.56 13.30
CA LEU A 102 -15.73 1.17 13.54
C LEU A 102 -15.74 0.81 15.03
N TYR A 103 -14.71 1.22 15.78
CA TYR A 103 -14.59 0.88 17.20
C TYR A 103 -15.76 1.47 18.02
N GLU A 104 -16.00 2.78 17.89
CA GLU A 104 -17.08 3.48 18.59
C GLU A 104 -18.45 2.87 18.21
N HIS A 105 -18.65 2.60 16.92
CA HIS A 105 -19.85 1.94 16.44
C HIS A 105 -20.03 0.55 17.08
N GLN A 106 -18.98 -0.27 17.18
CA GLN A 106 -19.04 -1.62 17.74
C GLN A 106 -19.33 -1.63 19.25
N GLU A 107 -18.90 -0.60 19.99
CA GLU A 107 -19.23 -0.44 21.41
C GLU A 107 -20.74 -0.26 21.60
N VAL A 108 -21.38 0.57 20.77
CA VAL A 108 -22.83 0.80 20.84
C VAL A 108 -23.60 -0.37 20.21
N CYS A 109 -23.22 -0.78 19.00
CA CYS A 109 -23.93 -1.80 18.24
C CYS A 109 -23.88 -3.17 18.94
N GLY A 110 -22.73 -3.55 19.52
CA GLY A 110 -22.59 -4.84 20.20
C GLY A 110 -23.45 -4.98 21.45
N ASN A 111 -23.82 -3.85 22.08
CA ASN A 111 -24.70 -3.80 23.25
C ASN A 111 -26.20 -3.81 22.91
N ARG A 112 -26.56 -3.60 21.63
CA ARG A 112 -27.95 -3.77 21.18
C ARG A 112 -28.39 -5.21 21.41
N THR A 113 -29.65 -5.39 21.74
CA THR A 113 -30.24 -6.71 21.94
C THR A 113 -31.18 -7.07 20.80
N GLU A 114 -31.26 -8.36 20.52
CA GLU A 114 -32.24 -8.95 19.61
C GLU A 114 -32.95 -10.12 20.28
N LEU A 115 -34.18 -10.39 19.85
CA LEU A 115 -34.97 -11.49 20.38
C LEU A 115 -34.48 -12.82 19.77
N CYS A 116 -34.06 -13.75 20.61
CA CYS A 116 -33.86 -15.13 20.19
C CYS A 116 -35.23 -15.80 19.98
N TYR A 117 -35.52 -16.24 18.76
CA TYR A 117 -36.78 -16.91 18.43
C TYR A 117 -36.93 -18.32 19.04
N LEU A 118 -35.84 -18.91 19.51
CA LEU A 118 -35.86 -20.25 20.13
C LEU A 118 -36.24 -20.20 21.61
N CYS A 119 -35.66 -19.26 22.36
CA CYS A 119 -35.87 -19.17 23.81
C CYS A 119 -36.59 -17.88 24.25
N ASN A 120 -37.05 -17.03 23.33
CA ASN A 120 -37.70 -15.74 23.58
C ASN A 120 -36.94 -14.81 24.54
N ARG A 121 -35.60 -14.94 24.63
CA ARG A 121 -34.76 -14.04 25.43
C ARG A 121 -34.15 -12.98 24.53
N TYR A 122 -34.09 -11.76 25.04
CA TYR A 122 -33.29 -10.69 24.44
C TYR A 122 -31.81 -10.97 24.72
N ILE A 123 -31.03 -11.14 23.67
CA ILE A 123 -29.60 -11.44 23.71
C ILE A 123 -28.83 -10.28 23.10
N ARG A 124 -27.69 -9.90 23.67
CA ARG A 124 -26.84 -8.87 23.08
C ARG A 124 -26.21 -9.39 21.80
N LEU A 125 -26.02 -8.52 20.80
CA LEU A 125 -25.41 -8.92 19.52
C LEU A 125 -24.03 -9.54 19.71
N ARG A 126 -23.21 -8.96 20.61
CA ARG A 126 -21.88 -9.50 20.94
C ARG A 126 -21.93 -10.91 21.55
N GLU A 127 -23.04 -11.28 22.17
CA GLU A 127 -23.23 -12.59 22.81
C GLU A 127 -23.94 -13.60 21.90
N ARG A 128 -24.34 -13.20 20.68
CA ARG A 128 -25.17 -14.02 19.78
C ARG A 128 -24.54 -15.37 19.48
N ASN A 129 -23.28 -15.40 19.04
CA ASN A 129 -22.57 -16.64 18.70
C ASN A 129 -22.49 -17.59 19.91
N TYR A 130 -22.17 -17.05 21.09
CA TYR A 130 -22.12 -17.85 22.31
C TYR A 130 -23.50 -18.38 22.70
N HIS A 131 -24.54 -17.55 22.60
CA HIS A 131 -25.91 -17.95 22.86
C HIS A 131 -26.37 -19.06 21.90
N GLU A 132 -26.12 -18.92 20.59
CA GLU A 132 -26.51 -19.89 19.57
C GLU A 132 -25.97 -21.29 19.87
N SER A 133 -24.69 -21.37 20.29
CA SER A 133 -24.05 -22.65 20.65
C SER A 133 -24.62 -23.34 21.89
N ARG A 134 -25.33 -22.60 22.77
CA ARG A 134 -25.84 -23.09 24.06
C ARG A 134 -27.34 -22.89 24.22
N CYS A 135 -28.03 -22.45 23.16
CA CYS A 135 -29.43 -22.10 23.26
C CYS A 135 -30.25 -23.36 23.53
N SER A 136 -30.87 -23.42 24.71
CA SER A 136 -31.69 -24.57 25.11
C SER A 136 -33.05 -24.61 24.42
N GLY A 137 -33.44 -23.55 23.67
CA GLY A 137 -34.74 -23.46 23.01
C GLY A 137 -35.95 -23.46 23.96
N VAL A 138 -35.72 -23.30 25.26
CA VAL A 138 -36.80 -23.24 26.26
C VAL A 138 -37.17 -21.77 26.49
N PRO A 139 -38.39 -21.34 26.14
CA PRO A 139 -38.85 -20.00 26.44
C PRO A 139 -38.86 -19.79 27.96
N TYR A 140 -38.37 -18.63 28.41
CA TYR A 140 -38.45 -18.26 29.82
C TYR A 140 -39.93 -18.04 30.19
N THR A 141 -40.53 -19.01 30.88
CA THR A 141 -41.82 -18.84 31.54
C THR A 141 -41.55 -18.19 32.89
N ALA A 142 -41.89 -16.90 33.01
CA ALA A 142 -41.95 -16.27 34.32
C ALA A 142 -43.16 -16.86 35.06
N GLU A 143 -42.91 -17.75 36.03
CA GLU A 143 -43.88 -18.10 37.07
C GLU A 143 -43.99 -16.98 38.11
#